data_AF-A0AAJ4F7A4-F1
#
_entry.id   AF-A0AAJ4F7A4-F1
#
_cell.length_a   1.000
_cell.length_b   1.000
_cell.length_c   1.000
_cell.angle_alpha   90.00
_cell.angle_beta   90.00
_cell.angle_gamma   90.00
#
_symmetry.space_group_name_H-M   'P 1'
#
loop_
_entity.id
_entity.type
_entity.pdbx_description
1 polymer ?
#
loop_
_entity_poly.entity_id
_entity_poly.type
_entity_poly.pdbx_seq_one_letter_code
_entity_poly.pdbx_strand_id
1 'polypeptide(L)'
;MKVYFAGTAILFSAFLLSACSSKPVTPPIAKAPAERKQEVQCYQEFSALQKLDPAAYESYRKQFDNINKNYKIYESNKALVDGNASEVMLTEINKKLSLVCVRIRNTVYTNMMNRANEMNQL
;
A
#
# COMPACT_ATOMS: atom_id res chain seq x y z
N MET A 1 -5.45 84.15 -11.71
CA MET A 1 -4.17 84.57 -11.09
C MET A 1 -3.41 83.32 -10.66
N LYS A 2 -2.11 83.30 -10.94
CA LYS A 2 -1.03 82.50 -10.32
C LYS A 2 -1.09 80.96 -10.45
N VAL A 3 -0.24 80.48 -11.35
CA VAL A 3 0.45 79.19 -11.34
C VAL A 3 1.46 79.18 -10.18
N TYR A 4 1.72 78.04 -9.52
CA TYR A 4 3.08 77.60 -9.16
C TYR A 4 3.13 76.08 -8.87
N PHE A 5 4.17 75.49 -9.44
CA PHE A 5 4.60 74.09 -9.44
C PHE A 5 5.38 73.73 -8.17
N ALA A 6 5.24 72.49 -7.71
CA ALA A 6 6.28 71.65 -7.08
C ALA A 6 5.71 70.22 -7.13
N GLY A 7 6.26 69.23 -7.84
CA GLY A 7 7.65 68.90 -8.10
C GLY A 7 7.87 67.50 -7.54
N THR A 8 7.90 66.48 -8.41
CA THR A 8 8.47 65.13 -8.20
C THR A 8 8.20 64.33 -9.48
N ALA A 9 9.09 64.43 -10.47
CA ALA A 9 10.18 63.47 -10.66
C ALA A 9 9.66 62.04 -10.82
N ILE A 10 9.28 61.70 -12.06
CA ILE A 10 9.09 60.33 -12.53
C ILE A 10 10.48 59.69 -12.56
N LEU A 11 10.78 58.87 -11.56
CA LEU A 11 11.98 58.04 -11.55
C LEU A 11 11.57 56.57 -11.70
N PHE A 12 11.93 56.05 -12.87
CA PHE A 12 12.23 54.66 -13.14
C PHE A 12 12.78 53.94 -11.89
N SER A 13 12.15 52.85 -11.47
CA SER A 13 12.90 51.74 -10.88
C SER A 13 12.07 50.45 -10.85
N ALA A 14 12.64 49.44 -11.50
CA ALA A 14 12.55 48.02 -11.19
C ALA A 14 11.17 47.33 -11.33
N PHE A 15 10.95 46.82 -12.55
CA PHE A 15 10.37 45.49 -12.74
C PHE A 15 11.16 44.48 -11.88
N LEU A 16 10.69 44.20 -10.66
CA LEU A 16 11.04 42.97 -9.96
C LEU A 16 9.98 41.94 -10.35
N LEU A 17 10.36 41.05 -11.26
CA LEU A 17 9.68 39.79 -11.54
C LEU A 17 9.70 38.94 -10.26
N SER A 18 8.76 39.17 -9.35
CA SER A 18 8.38 38.21 -8.32
C SER A 18 7.50 37.15 -8.96
N ALA A 19 8.10 36.30 -9.79
CA ALA A 19 7.54 35.01 -10.12
C ALA A 19 7.65 34.13 -8.86
N CYS A 20 6.72 34.30 -7.91
CA CYS A 20 6.34 33.20 -7.03
C CYS A 20 5.66 32.15 -7.91
N SER A 21 6.46 31.32 -8.57
CA SER A 21 5.99 30.04 -9.07
C SER A 21 5.61 29.23 -7.86
N SER A 22 4.32 29.28 -7.50
CA SER A 22 3.68 28.29 -6.66
C SER A 22 3.80 26.95 -7.38
N LYS A 23 4.97 26.31 -7.27
CA LYS A 23 5.06 24.88 -7.53
C LYS A 23 4.02 24.27 -6.61
N PRO A 24 3.04 23.49 -7.12
CA PRO A 24 2.24 22.69 -6.22
C PRO A 24 3.25 21.83 -5.47
N VAL A 25 3.35 22.07 -4.16
CA VAL A 25 3.92 21.09 -3.25
C VAL A 25 2.91 19.97 -3.29
N THR A 26 3.04 19.10 -4.29
CA THR A 26 2.49 17.76 -4.21
C THR A 26 3.10 17.22 -2.93
N PRO A 27 2.32 16.98 -1.86
CA PRO A 27 2.87 16.27 -0.72
C PRO A 27 3.50 15.01 -1.29
N PRO A 28 4.72 14.62 -0.87
CA PRO A 28 5.25 13.33 -1.27
C PRO A 28 4.17 12.32 -0.92
N ILE A 29 3.60 11.66 -1.94
CA ILE A 29 2.69 10.55 -1.73
C ILE A 29 3.47 9.63 -0.82
N ALA A 30 3.10 9.60 0.45
CA ALA A 30 3.78 8.78 1.44
C ALA A 30 3.79 7.39 0.84
N LYS A 31 4.98 6.85 0.55
CA LYS A 31 5.12 5.49 0.05
C LYS A 31 4.33 4.65 1.05
N ALA A 32 3.26 3.99 0.58
CA ALA A 32 2.49 3.10 1.45
C ALA A 32 3.49 2.19 2.17
N PRO A 33 3.38 2.00 3.50
CA PRO A 33 4.32 1.19 4.26
C PRO A 33 4.51 -0.15 3.56
N ALA A 34 5.75 -0.66 3.54
CA ALA A 34 6.11 -1.86 2.78
C ALA A 34 5.19 -3.06 3.08
N GLU A 35 4.69 -3.14 4.30
CA GLU A 35 3.69 -4.12 4.77
C GLU A 35 2.37 -4.04 3.98
N ARG A 36 1.82 -2.83 3.76
CA ARG A 36 0.62 -2.64 2.93
C ARG A 36 0.84 -3.04 1.47
N LYS A 37 2.05 -2.84 0.92
CA LYS A 37 2.36 -3.30 -0.45
C LYS A 37 2.39 -4.83 -0.54
N GLN A 38 2.94 -5.48 0.48
CA GLN A 38 3.05 -6.94 0.52
C GLN A 38 1.67 -7.61 0.65
N GLU A 39 0.77 -7.03 1.43
CA GLU A 39 -0.61 -7.51 1.54
C GLU A 39 -1.40 -7.35 0.24
N VAL A 40 -1.33 -6.18 -0.41
CA VAL A 40 -2.00 -5.96 -1.71
C VAL A 40 -1.49 -6.94 -2.77
N GLN A 41 -0.17 -7.16 -2.82
CA GLN A 41 0.44 -8.13 -3.72
C GLN A 41 -0.04 -9.57 -3.44
N CYS A 42 -0.17 -9.93 -2.17
CA CYS A 42 -0.68 -11.24 -1.77
C CYS A 42 -2.08 -11.52 -2.29
N TYR A 43 -3.00 -10.54 -2.24
CA TYR A 43 -4.35 -10.72 -2.79
C TYR A 43 -4.35 -10.88 -4.31
N GLN A 44 -3.47 -10.16 -5.01
CA GLN A 44 -3.31 -10.31 -6.46
C GLN A 44 -2.80 -11.71 -6.81
N GLU A 45 -1.73 -12.17 -6.15
CA GLU A 45 -1.17 -13.51 -6.34
C GLU A 45 -2.19 -14.60 -5.96
N PHE A 46 -2.96 -14.40 -4.89
CA PHE A 46 -4.04 -15.30 -4.51
C PHE A 46 -5.10 -15.41 -5.60
N SER A 47 -5.56 -14.29 -6.16
CA SER A 47 -6.54 -14.31 -7.26
C SER A 47 -5.99 -15.00 -8.52
N ALA A 48 -4.68 -14.91 -8.78
CA ALA A 48 -4.06 -15.59 -9.90
C ALA A 48 -4.18 -17.11 -9.79
N LEU A 49 -4.14 -17.66 -8.57
CA LEU A 49 -4.31 -19.10 -8.34
C LEU A 49 -5.64 -19.64 -8.83
N GLN A 50 -6.71 -18.83 -8.94
CA GLN A 50 -7.99 -19.29 -9.53
C GLN A 50 -7.81 -19.90 -10.92
N LYS A 51 -6.85 -19.38 -11.70
CA LYS A 51 -6.54 -19.87 -13.05
C LYS A 51 -5.28 -20.72 -13.10
N LEU A 52 -4.33 -20.47 -12.20
CA LEU A 52 -3.05 -21.18 -12.18
C LEU A 52 -3.17 -22.56 -11.55
N ASP A 53 -3.87 -22.65 -10.42
CA ASP A 53 -4.00 -23.83 -9.57
C ASP A 53 -5.27 -23.73 -8.69
N PRO A 54 -6.44 -24.17 -9.21
CA PRO A 54 -7.72 -24.06 -8.50
C PRO A 54 -7.77 -24.82 -7.18
N ALA A 55 -7.00 -25.92 -7.06
CA ALA A 55 -6.93 -26.71 -5.83
C ALA A 55 -6.17 -25.95 -4.74
N ALA A 56 -5.01 -25.35 -5.08
CA ALA A 56 -4.30 -24.47 -4.16
C ALA A 56 -5.12 -23.23 -3.80
N TYR A 57 -5.85 -22.65 -4.76
CA TYR A 57 -6.76 -21.54 -4.49
C TYR A 57 -7.77 -21.88 -3.39
N GLU A 58 -8.50 -22.99 -3.50
CA GLU A 58 -9.47 -23.38 -2.47
C GLU A 58 -8.82 -23.70 -1.11
N SER A 59 -7.61 -24.26 -1.12
CA SER A 59 -6.85 -24.51 0.11
C SER A 59 -6.47 -23.19 0.82
N TYR A 60 -5.97 -22.20 0.09
CA TYR A 60 -5.62 -20.90 0.66
C TYR A 60 -6.86 -20.08 1.03
N ARG A 61 -7.98 -20.21 0.31
CA ARG A 61 -9.25 -19.59 0.68
C ARG A 61 -9.68 -20.01 2.09
N LYS A 62 -9.63 -21.31 2.38
CA LYS A 62 -9.94 -21.84 3.73
C LYS A 62 -8.98 -21.31 4.81
N GLN A 63 -7.71 -21.13 4.46
CA GLN A 63 -6.73 -20.54 5.39
C GLN A 63 -7.06 -19.07 5.68
N PHE A 64 -7.41 -18.27 4.67
CA PHE A 64 -7.88 -16.89 4.86
C PHE A 64 -9.16 -16.84 5.70
N ASP A 65 -10.12 -17.74 5.46
CA ASP A 65 -11.36 -17.81 6.25
C ASP A 65 -11.06 -18.08 7.74
N ASN A 66 -10.11 -18.95 8.04
CA ASN A 66 -9.67 -19.23 9.41
C ASN A 66 -8.96 -18.01 10.04
N ILE A 67 -8.04 -17.37 9.32
CA ILE A 67 -7.36 -16.15 9.79
C ILE A 67 -8.38 -15.06 10.10
N ASN A 68 -9.33 -14.84 9.19
CA ASN A 68 -10.40 -13.86 9.37
C ASN A 68 -11.29 -14.19 10.58
N LYS A 69 -11.60 -15.48 10.81
CA LYS A 69 -12.32 -15.91 12.01
C LYS A 69 -11.54 -15.56 13.28
N ASN A 70 -10.23 -15.84 13.33
CA ASN A 70 -9.39 -15.50 14.48
C ASN A 70 -9.29 -13.98 14.68
N TYR A 71 -9.22 -13.21 13.61
CA TYR A 71 -9.26 -11.75 13.67
C TYR A 71 -10.57 -11.23 14.26
N LYS A 72 -11.72 -11.77 13.85
CA LYS A 72 -13.03 -11.42 14.44
C LYS A 72 -13.12 -11.78 15.93
N ILE A 73 -12.54 -12.92 16.34
CA ILE A 73 -12.45 -13.31 17.75
C ILE A 73 -11.57 -12.31 18.52
N TYR A 74 -10.40 -11.97 17.99
CA TYR A 74 -9.55 -10.93 18.58
C TYR A 74 -10.31 -9.60 18.72
N GLU A 75 -10.92 -9.09 17.65
CA GLU A 75 -11.62 -7.80 17.67
C GLU A 75 -12.78 -7.76 18.66
N SER A 76 -13.55 -8.85 18.80
CA SER A 76 -14.66 -8.94 19.76
C SER A 76 -14.20 -9.05 21.21
N ASN A 77 -12.96 -9.50 21.46
CA ASN A 77 -12.45 -9.73 22.82
C ASN A 77 -11.33 -8.78 23.23
N LYS A 78 -10.81 -7.93 22.32
CA LYS A 78 -9.63 -7.07 22.58
C LYS A 78 -9.78 -6.13 23.77
N ALA A 79 -11.01 -5.75 24.14
CA ALA A 79 -11.31 -4.90 25.29
C ALA A 79 -11.39 -5.68 26.61
N LEU A 80 -11.49 -7.01 26.55
CA LEU A 80 -11.63 -7.93 27.69
C LEU A 80 -10.30 -8.61 28.06
N VAL A 81 -9.27 -8.47 27.23
CA VAL A 81 -7.93 -9.02 27.44
C VAL A 81 -6.96 -7.90 27.79
N ASP A 82 -5.92 -8.21 28.55
CA ASP A 82 -4.86 -7.23 28.85
C ASP A 82 -4.12 -6.80 27.58
N GLY A 83 -3.53 -5.61 27.61
CA GLY A 83 -2.89 -5.00 26.44
C GLY A 83 -1.77 -5.86 25.84
N ASN A 84 -0.98 -6.53 26.68
CA ASN A 84 0.13 -7.37 26.20
C ASN A 84 -0.40 -8.63 25.52
N ALA A 85 -1.40 -9.29 26.10
CA ALA A 85 -2.06 -10.43 25.47
C ALA A 85 -2.72 -10.04 24.15
N SER A 86 -3.39 -8.87 24.12
CA SER A 86 -4.00 -8.30 22.91
C SER A 86 -2.98 -8.12 21.78
N GLU A 87 -1.83 -7.53 22.09
CA GLU A 87 -0.74 -7.33 21.13
C GLU A 87 -0.17 -8.65 20.62
N VAL A 88 0.06 -9.62 21.51
CA VAL A 88 0.54 -10.96 21.13
C VAL A 88 -0.45 -11.66 20.21
N MET A 89 -1.75 -11.60 20.52
CA MET A 89 -2.80 -12.18 19.68
C MET A 89 -2.82 -11.57 18.28
N LEU A 90 -2.79 -10.24 18.19
CA LEU A 90 -2.76 -9.53 16.90
C LEU A 90 -1.48 -9.87 16.11
N THR A 91 -0.34 -9.92 16.78
CA THR A 91 0.95 -10.28 16.18
C THR A 91 0.93 -11.68 15.59
N GLU A 92 0.37 -12.65 16.31
CA GLU A 92 0.26 -14.03 15.81
C GLU A 92 -0.69 -14.14 14.61
N ILE A 93 -1.81 -13.40 14.62
CA ILE A 93 -2.72 -13.32 13.47
C ILE A 93 -1.99 -12.76 12.24
N ASN A 94 -1.28 -11.64 12.41
CA ASN A 94 -0.52 -10.99 11.32
C ASN A 94 0.61 -11.89 10.80
N LYS A 95 1.30 -12.61 11.69
CA LYS A 95 2.33 -13.58 11.31
C LYS A 95 1.74 -14.71 10.47
N LYS A 96 0.58 -15.25 10.86
CA LYS A 96 -0.10 -16.29 10.07
C LYS A 96 -0.49 -15.78 8.68
N LEU A 97 -1.03 -14.57 8.59
CA LEU A 97 -1.35 -13.92 7.31
C LEU A 97 -0.10 -13.80 6.43
N SER A 98 0.98 -13.25 6.98
CA SER A 98 2.26 -13.10 6.26
C SER A 98 2.78 -14.43 5.73
N LEU A 99 2.76 -15.49 6.55
CA LEU A 99 3.19 -16.83 6.13
C LEU A 99 2.33 -17.41 5.01
N VAL A 100 1.00 -17.24 5.07
CA VAL A 100 0.11 -17.66 3.98
C VAL A 100 0.44 -16.92 2.69
N CYS A 101 0.65 -15.61 2.77
CA CYS A 101 1.03 -14.80 1.61
C CYS A 101 2.36 -15.22 0.97
N VAL A 102 3.37 -15.56 1.78
CA VAL A 102 4.64 -16.09 1.27
C VAL A 102 4.43 -17.43 0.54
N ARG A 103 3.59 -18.31 1.09
CA ARG A 103 3.30 -19.60 0.45
C ARG A 103 2.55 -19.43 -0.86
N ILE A 104 1.56 -18.55 -0.91
CA ILE A 104 0.83 -18.19 -2.14
C ILE A 104 1.80 -17.72 -3.22
N ARG A 105 2.69 -16.78 -2.89
CA ARG A 105 3.73 -16.30 -3.83
C ARG A 105 4.56 -17.43 -4.40
N ASN A 106 5.03 -18.32 -3.54
CA ASN A 106 5.85 -19.46 -3.96
C ASN A 106 5.06 -20.44 -4.83
N THR A 107 3.79 -20.69 -4.53
CA THR A 107 2.90 -21.53 -5.35
C THR A 107 2.67 -20.91 -6.72
N VAL A 108 2.40 -19.60 -6.80
CA VAL A 108 2.26 -18.87 -8.07
C VAL A 108 3.54 -18.98 -8.89
N TYR A 109 4.69 -18.68 -8.29
CA TYR A 109 6.00 -18.77 -8.96
C TYR A 109 6.26 -20.17 -9.52
N THR A 110 6.00 -21.21 -8.72
CA THR A 110 6.18 -22.61 -9.14
C THR A 110 5.28 -22.96 -10.32
N ASN A 111 4.01 -22.58 -10.28
CA ASN A 111 3.07 -22.80 -11.37
C ASN A 111 3.49 -22.08 -12.66
N MET A 112 3.97 -20.84 -12.54
CA MET A 112 4.48 -20.08 -13.70
C MET A 112 5.72 -20.73 -14.30
N MET A 113 6.66 -21.20 -13.45
CA MET A 113 7.88 -21.86 -13.91
C MET A 113 7.59 -23.20 -14.60
N ASN A 114 6.66 -24.00 -14.06
CA ASN A 114 6.26 -25.25 -14.68
C ASN A 114 5.69 -25.03 -16.09
N ARG A 115 4.77 -24.06 -16.23
CA ARG A 115 4.21 -23.71 -17.55
C ARG A 115 5.27 -23.20 -18.52
N ALA A 116 6.22 -22.39 -18.06
CA ALA A 116 7.33 -21.92 -18.91
C ALA A 116 8.22 -23.07 -19.38
N ASN A 117 8.50 -24.04 -18.52
CA ASN A 117 9.26 -25.24 -18.87
C ASN A 117 8.52 -26.13 -19.86
N GLU A 118 7.22 -26.34 -19.67
CA GLU A 118 6.37 -27.07 -20.62
C GLU A 118 6.38 -26.41 -22.01
N MET A 119 6.31 -25.07 -22.06
CA MET A 119 6.39 -24.32 -23.32
C MET A 119 7.75 -24.41 -24.00
N ASN A 120 8.85 -24.48 -23.24
CA ASN A 120 10.20 -24.62 -23.78
C ASN A 120 10.51 -26.04 -24.28
N GLN A 121 9.67 -27.02 -23.94
CA GLN A 121 9.79 -28.41 -24.40
C GLN A 121 8.98 -28.71 -25.67
N LEU A 122 8.18 -27.74 -26.14
CA LEU A 122 7.45 -27.77 -27.42
C LEU A 122 8.31 -27.17 -28.54
#